data_AF-A0A260VLJ6-F1
#
_entry.id   AF-A0A260VLJ6-F1
#
_cell.length_a   1.000
_cell.length_b   1.000
_cell.length_c   1.000
_cell.angle_alpha   90.00
_cell.angle_beta   90.00
_cell.angle_gamma   90.00
#
_symmetry.space_group_name_H-M   'P 1'
#
loop_
_entity.id
_entity.type
_entity.pdbx_description
1 polymer ?
#
loop_
_entity_poly.entity_id
_entity_poly.type
_entity_poly.pdbx_seq_one_letter_code
_entity_poly.pdbx_strand_id
1 'polypeptide(L)'
;MAIGYFAIACALGIVHAAFSGYWAAGGRWMLSSVGSFATEWVDTEPQTAKTALLALALVKLGAAILPALAYMNRPRLAAQNRTRLPSSILGISWPGAVLLILWGGASFVGAVIGLIASDENRSVKYGHLFFDGIFLLWGAALLTALILSRKAPYRPR
;
A
#
# COMPACT_ATOMS: atom_id res chain seq x y z
N MET A 1 19.33 -8.63 -2.12
CA MET A 1 19.10 -7.38 -1.36
C MET A 1 17.82 -6.67 -1.80
N ALA A 2 17.71 -6.12 -3.02
CA ALA A 2 16.49 -5.42 -3.47
C ALA A 2 15.20 -6.26 -3.45
N ILE A 3 15.26 -7.54 -3.85
CA ILE A 3 14.08 -8.43 -3.84
C ILE A 3 13.49 -8.63 -2.44
N GLY A 4 14.31 -8.60 -1.39
CA GLY A 4 13.83 -8.73 -0.01
C GLY A 4 12.92 -7.56 0.38
N TYR A 5 13.31 -6.33 0.00
CA TYR A 5 12.48 -5.15 0.23
C TYR A 5 11.22 -5.13 -0.63
N PHE A 6 11.29 -5.62 -1.87
CA PHE A 6 10.07 -5.83 -2.69
C PHE A 6 9.13 -6.85 -2.05
N ALA A 7 9.64 -7.92 -1.45
CA ALA A 7 8.82 -8.91 -0.75
C ALA A 7 8.16 -8.32 0.51
N ILE A 8 8.90 -7.54 1.30
CA ILE A 8 8.35 -6.82 2.46
C ILE A 8 7.25 -5.85 2.03
N ALA A 9 7.52 -5.03 1.00
CA ALA A 9 6.54 -4.11 0.44
C ALA A 9 5.28 -4.84 -0.06
N CYS A 10 5.46 -5.97 -0.75
CA CYS A 10 4.37 -6.82 -1.23
C CYS A 10 3.53 -7.36 -0.06
N ALA A 11 4.17 -7.90 0.98
CA ALA A 11 3.47 -8.42 2.16
C ALA A 11 2.64 -7.35 2.87
N LEU A 12 3.22 -6.17 3.11
CA LEU A 12 2.53 -5.05 3.75
C LEU A 12 1.36 -4.53 2.91
N GLY A 13 1.57 -4.38 1.59
CA GLY A 13 0.52 -3.96 0.67
C GLY A 13 -0.61 -4.98 0.54
N ILE A 14 -0.32 -6.28 0.58
CA ILE A 14 -1.32 -7.35 0.60
C ILE A 14 -2.14 -7.30 1.89
N VAL A 15 -1.49 -7.17 3.06
CA VAL A 15 -2.20 -7.02 4.34
C VAL A 15 -3.15 -5.83 4.27
N HIS A 16 -2.69 -4.68 3.77
CA HIS A 16 -3.54 -3.51 3.65
C HIS A 16 -4.70 -3.71 2.65
N ALA A 17 -4.45 -4.39 1.53
CA ALA A 17 -5.48 -4.69 0.55
C ALA A 17 -6.52 -5.69 1.08
N ALA A 18 -6.10 -6.64 1.91
CA ALA A 18 -6.97 -7.65 2.51
C ALA A 18 -8.06 -7.02 3.38
N PHE A 19 -7.77 -5.96 4.14
CA PHE A 19 -8.80 -5.23 4.90
C PHE A 19 -9.84 -4.59 3.97
N SER A 20 -9.42 -3.94 2.88
CA SER A 20 -10.37 -3.39 1.91
C SER A 20 -11.23 -4.47 1.25
N GLY A 21 -10.64 -5.63 0.92
CA GLY A 21 -11.37 -6.78 0.38
C GLY A 21 -12.34 -7.40 1.40
N TYR A 22 -11.91 -7.51 2.67
CA TYR A 22 -12.74 -7.99 3.77
C TYR A 22 -13.95 -7.07 4.02
N TRP A 23 -13.75 -5.75 4.00
CA TRP A 23 -14.86 -4.80 4.11
C TRP A 23 -15.78 -4.84 2.90
N ALA A 24 -15.25 -5.00 1.68
CA ALA A 24 -16.07 -5.20 0.48
C ALA A 24 -16.92 -6.49 0.54
N ALA A 25 -16.44 -7.52 1.24
CA ALA A 25 -17.17 -8.76 1.47
C ALA A 25 -18.23 -8.65 2.59
N GLY A 26 -18.41 -7.46 3.19
CA GLY A 26 -19.37 -7.21 4.27
C GLY A 26 -18.78 -7.34 5.67
N GLY A 27 -17.47 -7.58 5.78
CA GLY A 27 -16.76 -7.57 7.05
C GLY A 27 -16.80 -6.19 7.72
N ARG A 28 -16.92 -6.14 9.05
CA ARG A 28 -17.01 -4.87 9.80
C ARG A 28 -15.88 -4.67 10.83
N TRP A 29 -15.06 -5.69 11.04
CA TRP A 29 -13.91 -5.61 11.95
C TRP A 29 -12.94 -4.50 11.53
N MET A 30 -12.50 -3.69 12.50
CA MET A 30 -11.69 -2.48 12.34
C MET A 30 -12.27 -1.38 11.43
N LEU A 31 -13.47 -1.53 10.85
CA LEU A 31 -14.03 -0.51 9.96
C LEU A 31 -14.28 0.82 10.68
N SER A 32 -14.79 0.76 11.92
CA SER A 32 -15.00 1.95 12.76
C SER A 32 -13.71 2.66 13.16
N SER A 33 -12.55 1.99 13.07
CA SER A 33 -11.25 2.61 13.32
C SER A 33 -10.74 3.45 12.14
N VAL A 34 -11.35 3.32 10.97
CA VAL A 34 -11.10 4.21 9.82
C VAL A 34 -11.80 5.57 10.01
N GLY A 35 -12.90 5.57 10.77
CA GLY A 35 -13.72 6.76 11.06
C GLY A 35 -15.21 6.45 10.94
N SER A 36 -16.05 7.29 11.57
CA SER A 36 -17.51 7.15 11.53
C SER A 36 -18.08 7.24 10.11
N PHE A 37 -17.46 8.05 9.24
CA PHE A 37 -17.85 8.19 7.84
C PHE A 37 -17.80 6.84 7.11
N ALA A 38 -16.82 5.97 7.42
CA ALA A 38 -16.64 4.70 6.73
C ALA A 38 -17.75 3.71 7.12
N THR A 39 -18.15 3.71 8.40
CA THR A 39 -19.29 2.91 8.86
C THR A 39 -20.61 3.42 8.29
N GLU A 40 -20.83 4.74 8.33
CA GLU A 40 -22.04 5.37 7.81
C GLU A 40 -22.21 5.13 6.31
N TRP A 41 -21.12 5.22 5.55
CA TRP A 41 -21.16 4.98 4.11
C TRP A 41 -21.53 3.55 3.74
N VAL A 42 -21.00 2.55 4.47
CA VAL A 42 -21.34 1.14 4.24
C VAL A 42 -22.81 0.85 4.62
N ASP A 43 -23.35 1.56 5.62
CA ASP A 43 -24.75 1.40 6.04
C ASP A 43 -25.74 2.11 5.11
N THR A 44 -25.40 3.31 4.64
CA THR A 44 -26.30 4.15 3.81
C THR A 44 -26.24 3.79 2.33
N GLU A 45 -25.05 3.47 1.79
CA GLU A 45 -24.84 3.18 0.38
C GLU A 45 -24.05 1.87 0.16
N PRO A 46 -24.59 0.71 0.58
CA PRO A 46 -23.84 -0.54 0.66
C PRO A 46 -23.25 -1.01 -0.69
N GLN A 47 -23.97 -0.82 -1.81
CA GLN A 47 -23.48 -1.24 -3.13
C GLN A 47 -22.35 -0.34 -3.65
N THR A 48 -22.47 0.97 -3.43
CA THR A 48 -21.43 1.96 -3.78
C THR A 48 -20.17 1.68 -2.96
N ALA A 49 -20.32 1.55 -1.64
CA ALA A 49 -19.23 1.26 -0.72
C ALA A 49 -18.53 -0.06 -1.07
N LYS A 50 -19.29 -1.14 -1.31
CA LYS A 50 -18.75 -2.44 -1.74
C LYS A 50 -17.91 -2.32 -3.00
N THR A 51 -18.45 -1.65 -4.03
CA THR A 51 -17.78 -1.51 -5.33
C THR A 51 -16.47 -0.73 -5.19
N ALA A 52 -16.51 0.38 -4.46
CA ALA A 52 -15.33 1.20 -4.22
C ALA A 52 -14.27 0.49 -3.36
N LEU A 53 -14.67 -0.22 -2.31
CA LEU A 53 -13.77 -1.01 -1.46
C LEU A 53 -13.11 -2.16 -2.24
N LEU A 54 -13.85 -2.83 -3.13
CA LEU A 54 -13.31 -3.85 -4.02
C LEU A 54 -12.30 -3.24 -5.00
N ALA A 55 -12.64 -2.12 -5.63
CA ALA A 55 -11.73 -1.41 -6.53
C ALA A 55 -10.44 -0.99 -5.80
N LEU A 56 -10.56 -0.44 -4.58
CA LEU A 56 -9.41 -0.08 -3.74
C LEU A 56 -8.57 -1.30 -3.37
N ALA A 57 -9.19 -2.45 -3.07
CA ALA A 57 -8.47 -3.68 -2.78
C ALA A 57 -7.65 -4.13 -4.00
N LEU A 58 -8.23 -4.12 -5.20
CA LEU A 58 -7.55 -4.50 -6.43
C LEU A 58 -6.40 -3.55 -6.79
N VAL A 59 -6.61 -2.24 -6.64
CA VAL A 59 -5.57 -1.22 -6.85
C VAL A 59 -4.40 -1.44 -5.89
N LYS A 60 -4.69 -1.67 -4.60
CA LYS A 60 -3.65 -1.94 -3.58
C LYS A 60 -2.91 -3.24 -3.86
N LEU A 61 -3.60 -4.32 -4.24
CA LEU A 61 -2.97 -5.59 -4.63
C LEU A 61 -2.05 -5.40 -5.84
N GLY A 62 -2.51 -4.68 -6.87
CA GLY A 62 -1.69 -4.34 -8.03
C GLY A 62 -0.44 -3.55 -7.63
N ALA A 63 -0.60 -2.49 -6.84
CA ALA A 63 0.50 -1.67 -6.35
C ALA A 63 1.49 -2.47 -5.46
N ALA A 64 1.02 -3.47 -4.73
CA ALA A 64 1.84 -4.31 -3.86
C ALA A 64 2.66 -5.34 -4.67
N ILE A 65 2.03 -5.99 -5.64
CA ILE A 65 2.58 -7.17 -6.33
C ILE A 65 3.37 -6.79 -7.59
N LEU A 66 2.85 -5.85 -8.40
CA LEU A 66 3.42 -5.53 -9.71
C LEU A 66 4.88 -5.05 -9.65
N PRO A 67 5.33 -4.23 -8.68
CA PRO A 67 6.73 -3.80 -8.62
C PRO A 67 7.70 -4.98 -8.44
N ALA A 68 7.33 -5.94 -7.58
CA ALA A 68 8.13 -7.15 -7.35
C ALA A 68 8.18 -8.02 -8.62
N LEU A 69 7.03 -8.25 -9.26
CA LEU A 69 6.96 -9.01 -10.51
C LEU A 69 7.72 -8.32 -11.65
N ALA A 70 7.63 -6.99 -11.76
CA ALA A 70 8.35 -6.22 -12.76
C ALA A 70 9.87 -6.33 -12.56
N TYR A 71 10.34 -6.30 -11.31
CA TYR A 71 11.75 -6.50 -10.98
C TYR A 71 12.23 -7.92 -11.31
N MET A 72 11.48 -8.95 -10.90
CA MET A 72 11.85 -10.35 -11.13
C MET A 72 11.87 -10.74 -12.62
N ASN A 73 10.89 -10.25 -13.38
CA ASN A 73 10.75 -10.59 -14.80
C ASN A 73 11.60 -9.71 -15.72
N ARG A 74 12.32 -8.72 -15.19
CA ARG A 74 13.11 -7.77 -15.98
C ARG A 74 14.09 -8.44 -16.96
N PRO A 75 14.88 -9.48 -16.60
CA PRO A 75 15.80 -10.13 -17.53
C PRO A 75 15.06 -10.87 -18.66
N ARG A 76 14.01 -11.62 -18.30
CA ARG A 76 13.19 -12.37 -19.26
C ARG A 76 12.52 -11.44 -20.27
N LEU A 77 11.95 -10.33 -19.79
CA LEU A 77 11.27 -9.36 -20.65
C LEU A 77 12.26 -8.55 -21.50
N ALA A 78 13.49 -8.32 -21.01
CA ALA A 78 14.55 -7.73 -21.81
C ALA A 78 14.95 -8.62 -22.98
N ALA A 79 15.11 -9.93 -22.77
CA ALA A 79 15.37 -10.90 -23.84
C ALA A 79 14.27 -10.95 -24.91
N GLN A 80 13.05 -10.53 -24.57
CA GLN A 80 11.90 -10.45 -25.49
C GLN A 80 11.69 -9.05 -26.10
N ASN A 81 12.64 -8.12 -25.94
CA ASN A 81 12.49 -6.70 -26.34
C ASN A 81 11.26 -5.99 -25.71
N ARG A 82 10.78 -6.48 -24.56
CA ARG A 82 9.62 -5.96 -23.81
C ARG A 82 10.02 -5.21 -22.54
N THR A 83 11.03 -4.34 -22.63
CA THR A 83 11.57 -3.60 -21.48
C THR A 83 10.69 -2.43 -21.02
N ARG A 84 9.77 -1.94 -21.86
CA ARG A 84 8.90 -0.80 -21.54
C ARG A 84 7.98 -1.06 -20.36
N LEU A 85 7.32 -2.22 -20.33
CA LEU A 85 6.35 -2.57 -19.29
C LEU A 85 6.95 -2.65 -17.87
N PRO A 86 8.04 -3.40 -17.60
CA PRO A 86 8.64 -3.41 -16.27
C PRO A 86 9.21 -2.03 -15.90
N SER A 87 9.69 -1.26 -16.88
CA SER A 87 10.22 0.09 -16.62
C SER A 87 9.12 1.08 -16.25
N SER A 88 7.94 1.03 -16.87
CA SER A 88 6.82 1.90 -16.52
C SER A 88 6.25 1.58 -15.13
N ILE A 89 6.11 0.29 -14.80
CA ILE A 89 5.67 -0.16 -13.46
C ILE A 89 6.64 0.33 -12.39
N LEU A 90 7.94 0.12 -12.58
CA LEU A 90 8.96 0.60 -11.63
C LEU A 90 9.02 2.14 -11.59
N GLY A 91 8.76 2.80 -12.73
CA GLY A 91 8.67 4.26 -12.83
C GLY A 91 7.54 4.84 -11.99
N ILE A 92 6.31 4.36 -12.16
CA ILE A 92 5.14 4.83 -11.39
C ILE A 92 5.21 4.44 -9.91
N SER A 93 5.99 3.40 -9.57
CA SER A 93 6.22 2.99 -8.19
C SER A 93 6.99 4.04 -7.36
N TRP A 94 7.76 4.93 -8.00
CA TRP A 94 8.47 6.02 -7.31
C TRP A 94 7.52 7.04 -6.67
N PRO A 95 6.65 7.74 -7.43
CA PRO A 95 5.70 8.66 -6.83
C PRO A 95 4.72 7.93 -5.89
N GLY A 96 4.36 6.68 -6.20
CA GLY A 96 3.55 5.86 -5.30
C GLY A 96 4.21 5.63 -3.94
N ALA A 97 5.49 5.27 -3.90
CA ALA A 97 6.23 5.10 -2.65
C ALA A 97 6.34 6.41 -1.85
N VAL A 98 6.59 7.54 -2.52
CA VAL A 98 6.63 8.85 -1.89
C VAL A 98 5.28 9.22 -1.29
N LEU A 99 4.19 9.02 -2.03
CA LEU A 99 2.84 9.30 -1.55
C LEU A 99 2.51 8.47 -0.31
N LEU A 100 2.82 7.17 -0.32
CA LEU A 100 2.61 6.28 0.83
C LEU A 100 3.38 6.75 2.08
N ILE A 101 4.62 7.20 1.92
CA ILE A 101 5.44 7.72 3.02
C ILE A 101 4.86 9.02 3.56
N LEU A 102 4.55 9.97 2.69
CA LEU A 102 4.06 11.29 3.11
C LEU A 102 2.68 11.19 3.76
N TRP A 103 1.75 10.50 3.12
CA TRP A 103 0.41 10.30 3.65
C TRP A 103 0.43 9.44 4.91
N GLY A 104 1.05 8.25 4.83
CA GLY A 104 1.13 7.32 5.95
C GLY A 104 1.86 7.94 7.15
N GLY A 105 2.98 8.63 6.90
CA GLY A 105 3.76 9.31 7.93
C GLY A 105 3.01 10.47 8.58
N ALA A 106 2.38 11.35 7.80
CA ALA A 106 1.62 12.48 8.33
C ALA A 106 0.44 12.00 9.18
N SER A 107 -0.35 11.04 8.69
CA SER A 107 -1.49 10.49 9.43
C SER A 107 -1.05 9.72 10.68
N PHE A 108 0.04 8.95 10.60
CA PHE A 108 0.60 8.25 11.77
C PHE A 108 1.05 9.24 12.85
N VAL A 109 1.82 10.27 12.49
CA VAL A 109 2.27 11.30 13.43
C VAL A 109 1.08 12.06 14.02
N GLY A 110 0.09 12.40 13.20
CA GLY A 110 -1.16 13.02 13.65
C GLY A 110 -1.89 12.16 14.69
N ALA A 111 -1.94 10.85 14.48
CA ALA A 111 -2.54 9.91 15.43
C ALA A 111 -1.74 9.81 16.74
N VAL A 112 -0.41 9.78 16.69
CA VAL A 112 0.46 9.82 17.89
C VAL A 112 0.21 11.08 18.71
N ILE A 113 0.27 12.26 18.07
CA ILE A 113 0.01 13.54 18.73
C ILE A 113 -1.41 13.55 19.31
N GLY A 114 -2.40 13.09 18.53
CA GLY A 114 -3.79 13.03 18.93
C GLY A 114 -4.03 12.14 20.16
N LEU A 115 -3.31 11.03 20.30
CA LEU A 115 -3.41 10.15 21.48
C LEU A 115 -2.79 10.76 22.73
N ILE A 116 -1.75 11.59 22.58
CA ILE A 116 -1.14 12.32 23.70
C ILE A 116 -2.06 13.46 24.14
N ALA A 117 -2.69 14.14 23.18
CA ALA A 117 -3.48 15.33 23.45
C ALA A 117 -4.87 15.05 24.05
N SER A 118 -5.51 13.92 23.71
CA SER A 118 -6.88 13.62 24.15
C SER A 118 -7.21 12.13 24.02
N ASP A 119 -8.08 11.63 24.90
CA ASP A 119 -8.65 10.29 24.85
C ASP A 119 -9.86 10.15 23.91
N GLU A 120 -10.36 11.24 23.33
CA GLU A 120 -11.47 11.18 22.39
C GLU A 120 -11.11 10.42 21.11
N ASN A 121 -12.08 9.71 20.51
CA ASN A 121 -11.92 8.97 19.26
C ASN A 121 -10.70 8.02 19.27
N ARG A 122 -10.39 7.45 20.43
CA ARG A 122 -9.19 6.62 20.64
C ARG A 122 -9.09 5.44 19.67
N SER A 123 -10.22 4.80 19.35
CA SER A 123 -10.28 3.71 18.36
C SER A 123 -9.86 4.16 16.96
N VAL A 124 -10.27 5.35 16.53
CA VAL A 124 -9.89 5.93 15.23
C VAL A 124 -8.40 6.24 15.19
N LYS A 125 -7.86 6.81 16.26
CA LYS A 125 -6.43 7.08 16.39
C LYS A 125 -5.60 5.79 16.33
N TYR A 126 -6.02 4.72 17.00
CA TYR A 126 -5.38 3.40 16.87
C TYR A 126 -5.50 2.83 15.45
N GLY A 127 -6.63 3.05 14.77
CA GLY A 127 -6.79 2.72 13.36
C GLY A 127 -5.74 3.37 12.48
N HIS A 128 -5.54 4.69 12.64
CA HIS A 128 -4.50 5.43 11.92
C HIS A 128 -3.09 4.95 12.25
N LEU A 129 -2.77 4.65 13.52
CA LEU A 129 -1.47 4.06 13.87
C LEU A 129 -1.21 2.74 13.14
N PHE A 130 -2.25 1.90 13.01
CA PHE A 130 -2.14 0.60 12.36
C PHE A 130 -2.09 0.73 10.83
N PHE A 131 -3.11 1.32 10.21
CA PHE A 131 -3.23 1.38 8.74
C PHE A 131 -2.21 2.32 8.11
N ASP A 132 -2.07 3.54 8.64
CA ASP A 132 -1.16 4.53 8.07
C ASP A 132 0.30 4.21 8.42
N GLY A 133 0.52 3.53 9.56
CA GLY A 133 1.81 2.91 9.88
C GLY A 133 2.21 1.84 8.86
N ILE A 134 1.27 0.96 8.46
CA ILE A 134 1.51 0.00 7.38
C ILE A 134 1.79 0.71 6.04
N PHE A 135 1.07 1.78 5.70
CA PHE A 135 1.36 2.57 4.49
C PHE A 135 2.78 3.16 4.52
N LEU A 136 3.19 3.75 5.65
CA LEU A 136 4.53 4.29 5.82
C LEU A 136 5.60 3.21 5.61
N LEU A 137 5.44 2.05 6.26
CA LEU A 137 6.39 0.94 6.15
C LEU A 137 6.42 0.35 4.74
N TRP A 138 5.26 0.21 4.10
CA TRP A 138 5.15 -0.25 2.72
C TRP A 138 5.87 0.70 1.77
N GLY A 139 5.59 2.01 1.87
CA GLY A 139 6.24 3.04 1.07
C GLY A 139 7.76 3.07 1.28
N ALA A 140 8.23 3.00 2.53
CA ALA A 140 9.65 2.97 2.86
C ALA A 140 10.36 1.73 2.31
N ALA A 141 9.75 0.54 2.43
CA ALA A 141 10.28 -0.70 1.87
C ALA A 141 10.33 -0.63 0.34
N LEU A 142 9.26 -0.15 -0.31
CA LEU A 142 9.19 0.00 -1.76
C LEU A 142 10.25 0.99 -2.27
N LEU A 143 10.36 2.17 -1.65
CA LEU A 143 11.36 3.17 -2.00
C LEU A 143 12.79 2.62 -1.89
N THR A 144 13.07 1.90 -0.79
CA THR A 144 14.36 1.24 -0.58
C THR A 144 14.63 0.20 -1.67
N ALA A 145 13.65 -0.63 -2.02
CA ALA A 145 13.76 -1.59 -3.10
C ALA A 145 14.08 -0.92 -4.45
N LEU A 146 13.40 0.19 -4.76
CA LEU A 146 13.61 0.98 -5.96
C LEU A 146 15.02 1.57 -6.01
N ILE A 147 15.49 2.20 -4.92
CA ILE A 147 16.86 2.75 -4.81
C ILE A 147 17.90 1.64 -5.05
N LEU A 148 17.75 0.50 -4.38
CA LEU A 148 18.69 -0.62 -4.50
C LEU A 148 18.66 -1.27 -5.89
N SER A 149 17.48 -1.35 -6.51
CA SER A 149 17.32 -1.92 -7.85
C SER A 149 17.97 -1.09 -8.95
N ARG A 150 18.12 0.24 -8.75
CA ARG A 150 18.85 1.12 -9.69
C ARG A 150 20.37 0.98 -9.54
N LYS A 151 20.86 0.67 -8.33
CA LYS A 151 22.28 0.52 -8.03
C LYS A 151 22.88 -0.81 -8.49
N ALA A 152 22.06 -1.81 -8.81
CA ALA A 152 22.52 -3.07 -9.35
C ALA A 152 22.79 -2.91 -10.86
N PRO A 153 24.06 -2.85 -11.32
CA PRO A 153 24.34 -2.82 -12.75
C PRO A 153 23.79 -4.10 -13.40
N TYR A 154 23.01 -3.92 -14.47
CA TYR A 154 22.63 -5.01 -15.34
C TYR A 154 23.90 -5.58 -15.99
N ARG A 155 24.34 -6.75 -15.53
CA ARG A 155 25.30 -7.58 -16.25
C ARG A 155 24.50 -8.60 -17.06
N PRO A 156 24.37 -8.44 -18.39
CA PRO A 156 23.91 -9.56 -19.20
C PRO A 156 24.91 -10.71 -19.01
N ARG A 157 24.38 -11.89 -18.67
CA ARG A 157 25.11 -13.15 -18.79
C ARG A 157 24.90 -13.70 -20.18
#